data_AF-A0A920S737-F1
#
_entry.id   AF-A0A920S737-F1
#
_cell.length_a   1.000
_cell.length_b   1.000
_cell.length_c   1.000
_cell.angle_alpha   90.00
_cell.angle_beta   90.00
_cell.angle_gamma   90.00
#
_symmetry.space_group_name_H-M   'P 1'
#
loop_
_entity.id
_entity.type
_entity.pdbx_description
1 polymer ?
#
loop_
_entity_poly.entity_id
_entity_poly.type
_entity_poly.pdbx_seq_one_letter_code
_entity_poly.pdbx_strand_id
1 'polypeptide(L)'
;MKILIIPGLTLPSISDTDIERIRVAGGNADVVVSTPEEAIEHVGDSDVLLGLLSKRMFLASNRLKWVHAIASGVDMFLYDEFVLSDVILTVKRVWSANILPTTPLGFC
;
A
#
# COMPACT_ATOMS: atom_id res chain seq x y z
N MET A 1 -1.27 -17.15 0.91
CA MET A 1 -0.89 -15.75 0.70
C MET A 1 -1.58 -14.93 1.78
N LYS A 2 -0.86 -14.04 2.46
CA LYS A 2 -1.44 -13.17 3.49
C LYS A 2 -1.54 -11.73 3.00
N ILE A 3 -2.72 -11.15 3.13
CA ILE A 3 -3.04 -9.78 2.74
C ILE A 3 -3.36 -9.00 4.02
N LEU A 4 -2.54 -8.01 4.34
CA LEU A 4 -2.78 -7.07 5.44
C LEU A 4 -3.44 -5.82 4.90
N ILE A 5 -4.57 -5.44 5.50
CA ILE A 5 -5.30 -4.22 5.18
C ILE A 5 -5.22 -3.30 6.38
N ILE A 6 -4.75 -2.08 6.15
CA ILE A 6 -4.65 -1.03 7.16
C ILE A 6 -5.56 0.10 6.70
N PRO A 7 -6.78 0.20 7.26
CA PRO A 7 -7.67 1.32 7.01
C PRO A 7 -6.97 2.65 7.34
N GLY A 8 -7.35 3.68 6.62
CA GLY A 8 -6.79 5.02 6.79
C GLY A 8 -7.80 6.08 6.40
N LEU A 9 -7.35 7.34 6.31
CA LEU A 9 -8.26 8.47 6.10
C LEU A 9 -9.11 8.35 4.81
N THR A 10 -8.57 7.74 3.76
CA THR A 10 -9.28 7.55 2.49
C THR A 10 -10.07 6.24 2.40
N LEU A 11 -9.84 5.32 3.33
CA LEU A 11 -10.52 4.04 3.45
C LEU A 11 -10.80 3.79 4.94
N PRO A 12 -11.80 4.47 5.53
CA PRO A 12 -11.99 4.49 6.99
C PRO A 12 -12.46 3.14 7.54
N SER A 13 -13.16 2.37 6.73
CA SER A 13 -13.60 1.02 7.06
C SER A 13 -13.72 0.18 5.79
N ILE A 14 -13.70 -1.13 5.97
CA ILE A 14 -13.90 -2.10 4.90
C ILE A 14 -15.04 -3.02 5.32
N SER A 15 -15.99 -3.27 4.41
CA SER A 15 -17.12 -4.15 4.70
C SER A 15 -16.71 -5.62 4.64
N ASP A 16 -17.39 -6.49 5.38
CA ASP A 16 -17.17 -7.94 5.32
C ASP A 16 -17.33 -8.49 3.90
N THR A 17 -18.23 -7.89 3.12
CA THR A 17 -18.42 -8.26 1.71
C THR A 17 -17.19 -7.93 0.87
N ASP A 18 -16.53 -6.79 1.10
CA ASP A 18 -15.32 -6.43 0.37
C ASP A 18 -14.12 -7.25 0.82
N ILE A 19 -14.02 -7.57 2.12
CA ILE A 19 -13.02 -8.52 2.65
C ILE A 19 -13.16 -9.86 1.93
N GLU A 20 -14.38 -10.38 1.81
CA GLU A 20 -14.65 -11.64 1.14
C GLU A 20 -14.28 -11.59 -0.35
N ARG A 21 -14.58 -10.49 -1.04
CA ARG A 21 -14.16 -10.31 -2.45
C ARG A 21 -12.64 -10.32 -2.58
N ILE A 22 -11.92 -9.65 -1.68
CA ILE A 22 -10.45 -9.63 -1.67
C ILE A 22 -9.91 -11.04 -1.39
N ARG A 23 -10.51 -11.76 -0.44
CA ARG A 23 -10.16 -13.14 -0.10
C ARG A 23 -10.24 -14.05 -1.33
N VAL A 24 -11.36 -13.99 -2.04
CA VAL A 24 -11.61 -14.78 -3.26
C VAL A 24 -10.66 -14.36 -4.39
N ALA A 25 -10.49 -13.06 -4.64
CA ALA A 25 -9.61 -12.54 -5.68
C ALA A 25 -8.13 -12.89 -5.44
N GLY A 26 -7.71 -12.96 -4.17
CA GLY A 26 -6.40 -13.44 -3.76
C GLY A 26 -6.23 -14.97 -3.80
N GLY A 27 -7.20 -15.72 -4.34
CA GLY A 27 -7.14 -17.18 -4.41
C GLY A 27 -7.31 -17.84 -3.03
N ASN A 28 -8.32 -17.41 -2.26
CA ASN A 28 -8.52 -17.76 -0.85
C ASN A 28 -7.34 -17.35 0.04
N ALA A 29 -6.86 -16.12 -0.15
CA ALA A 29 -5.83 -15.54 0.70
C ALA A 29 -6.33 -15.37 2.14
N ASP A 30 -5.42 -15.34 3.10
CA ASP A 30 -5.70 -14.93 4.47
C ASP A 30 -5.74 -13.39 4.52
N VAL A 31 -6.90 -12.81 4.84
CA VAL A 31 -7.11 -11.36 4.83
C VAL A 31 -7.25 -10.88 6.27
N VAL A 32 -6.30 -10.06 6.70
CA VAL A 32 -6.28 -9.47 8.04
C VAL A 32 -6.50 -7.97 7.92
N VAL A 33 -7.51 -7.46 8.62
CA VAL A 33 -7.73 -6.02 8.78
C VAL A 33 -7.20 -5.62 10.14
N SER A 34 -6.24 -4.70 10.19
CA SER A 34 -5.65 -4.22 11.45
C SER A 34 -5.69 -2.71 11.53
N THR A 35 -5.59 -2.20 12.75
CA THR A 35 -5.29 -0.78 12.96
C THR A 35 -3.82 -0.48 12.57
N PRO A 36 -3.46 0.79 12.28
CA PRO A 36 -2.07 1.18 12.07
C PRO A 36 -1.15 0.82 13.24
N GLU A 37 -1.67 0.85 14.46
CA GLU A 37 -0.94 0.55 15.70
C GLU A 37 -0.59 -0.95 15.81
N GLU A 38 -1.53 -1.83 15.44
CA GLU A 38 -1.37 -3.29 15.47
C GLU A 38 -0.71 -3.85 14.21
N ALA A 39 -0.66 -3.07 13.14
CA ALA A 39 -0.16 -3.53 11.85
C ALA A 39 1.27 -4.08 11.89
N ILE A 40 2.10 -3.59 12.82
CA ILE A 40 3.47 -4.07 12.98
C ILE A 40 3.55 -5.53 13.46
N GLU A 41 2.53 -6.03 14.15
CA GLU A 41 2.46 -7.41 14.63
C GLU A 41 2.12 -8.39 13.49
N HIS A 42 1.48 -7.89 12.43
CA HIS A 42 1.02 -8.70 11.29
C HIS A 42 1.88 -8.56 10.03
N VAL A 43 2.68 -7.50 9.90
CA VAL A 43 3.43 -7.22 8.67
C VAL A 43 4.56 -8.23 8.41
N GLY A 44 5.06 -8.91 9.44
CA GLY A 44 6.23 -9.80 9.35
C GLY A 44 6.08 -10.95 8.34
N ASP A 45 4.90 -11.56 8.29
CA ASP A 45 4.55 -12.70 7.42
C ASP A 45 3.58 -12.31 6.29
N SER A 46 3.31 -11.02 6.10
CA SER A 46 2.41 -10.53 5.06
C SER A 46 3.07 -10.57 3.69
N ASP A 47 2.36 -11.10 2.68
CA ASP A 47 2.82 -11.09 1.28
C ASP A 47 2.39 -9.78 0.58
N VAL A 48 1.22 -9.24 0.96
CA VAL A 48 0.62 -8.03 0.38
C VAL A 48 0.17 -7.08 1.48
N LEU A 49 0.40 -5.78 1.30
CA LEU A 49 -0.12 -4.73 2.18
C LEU A 49 -0.98 -3.73 1.39
N LEU A 50 -2.21 -3.51 1.84
CA LEU A 50 -3.09 -2.45 1.36
C LEU A 50 -3.20 -1.39 2.45
N GLY A 51 -2.61 -0.22 2.26
CA GLY A 51 -2.55 0.79 3.31
C GLY A 51 -1.29 1.65 3.28
N LEU A 52 -1.02 2.35 4.39
CA LEU A 52 0.23 3.08 4.57
C LEU A 52 1.27 2.18 5.23
N LEU A 53 2.44 2.06 4.61
CA LEU A 53 3.57 1.30 5.14
C LEU A 53 4.66 2.27 5.61
N SER A 54 5.01 2.21 6.89
CA SER A 54 6.14 2.93 7.44
C SER A 54 7.46 2.18 7.20
N LYS A 55 8.59 2.89 7.19
CA LYS A 55 9.92 2.26 7.09
C LYS A 55 10.15 1.20 8.16
N ARG A 56 9.70 1.45 9.40
CA ARG A 56 9.81 0.47 10.50
C ARG A 56 9.06 -0.83 10.20
N MET A 57 7.87 -0.74 9.62
CA MET A 57 7.09 -1.91 9.24
C MET A 57 7.72 -2.65 8.05
N PHE A 58 8.29 -1.91 7.10
CA PHE A 58 8.97 -2.52 5.95
C PHE A 58 10.19 -3.32 6.40
N LEU A 59 11.01 -2.77 7.28
CA LEU A 59 12.16 -3.47 7.85
C LEU A 59 11.76 -4.68 8.71
N ALA A 60 10.55 -4.68 9.29
CA ALA A 60 10.00 -5.81 10.02
C ALA A 60 9.38 -6.87 9.09
N SER A 61 9.16 -6.55 7.81
CA SER A 61 8.53 -7.44 6.84
C SER A 61 9.55 -8.37 6.20
N ASN A 62 9.28 -9.67 6.20
CA ASN A 62 10.19 -10.68 5.64
C ASN A 62 9.69 -11.29 4.33
N ARG A 63 8.41 -11.07 3.99
CA ARG A 63 7.72 -11.75 2.89
C ARG A 63 6.98 -10.80 1.95
N LEU A 64 7.07 -9.51 2.20
CA LEU A 64 6.32 -8.50 1.48
C LEU A 64 6.75 -8.47 0.02
N LYS A 65 5.78 -8.56 -0.89
CA LYS A 65 6.00 -8.56 -2.35
C LYS A 65 5.29 -7.40 -3.03
N TRP A 66 4.19 -6.93 -2.44
CA TRP A 66 3.36 -5.90 -3.04
C TRP A 66 2.75 -4.97 -1.99
N VAL A 67 2.83 -3.67 -2.25
CA VAL A 67 2.23 -2.61 -1.46
C VAL A 67 1.29 -1.80 -2.34
N HIS A 68 0.02 -1.73 -1.95
CA HIS A 68 -0.95 -0.80 -2.52
C HIS A 68 -1.15 0.37 -1.56
N ALA A 69 -0.48 1.49 -1.83
CA ALA A 69 -0.55 2.66 -0.97
C ALA A 69 -1.83 3.48 -1.21
N ILE A 70 -2.54 3.75 -0.12
CA ILE A 70 -3.71 4.66 -0.09
C ILE A 70 -3.30 6.13 0.04
N ALA A 71 -2.30 6.55 -0.74
CA ALA A 71 -1.76 7.91 -0.72
C ALA A 71 -1.70 8.49 -2.15
N SER A 72 -1.76 9.82 -2.26
CA SER A 72 -1.54 10.56 -3.52
C SER A 72 -0.07 10.90 -3.77
N GLY A 73 0.79 10.79 -2.75
CA GLY A 73 2.23 10.98 -2.83
C GLY A 73 2.98 9.68 -2.58
N VAL A 74 4.15 9.54 -3.21
CA VAL A 74 5.04 8.37 -3.05
C VAL A 74 6.28 8.68 -2.20
N ASP A 75 6.48 9.94 -1.82
CA ASP A 75 7.70 10.43 -1.19
C ASP A 75 8.07 9.67 0.09
N MET A 76 7.06 9.26 0.87
CA MET A 76 7.25 8.47 2.09
C MET A 76 7.82 7.06 1.86
N PHE A 77 7.80 6.56 0.62
CA PHE A 77 8.32 5.25 0.22
C PHE A 77 9.69 5.34 -0.45
N LEU A 78 10.23 6.54 -0.70
CA LEU A 78 11.49 6.75 -1.42
C LEU A 78 12.74 6.64 -0.51
N TYR A 79 12.73 5.70 0.43
CA TYR A 79 13.93 5.37 1.22
C TYR A 79 14.69 4.22 0.58
N ASP A 80 16.02 4.25 0.70
CA ASP A 80 16.95 3.36 -0.01
C ASP A 80 16.56 1.88 0.10
N GLU A 81 16.16 1.42 1.29
CA GLU A 81 15.82 0.02 1.51
C GLU A 81 14.61 -0.45 0.68
N PHE A 82 13.65 0.44 0.43
CA PHE A 82 12.47 0.11 -0.38
C PHE A 82 12.76 0.25 -1.86
N VAL A 83 13.49 1.30 -2.25
CA VAL A 83 13.88 1.54 -3.65
C VAL A 83 14.79 0.43 -4.19
N LEU A 84 15.68 -0.10 -3.35
CA LEU A 84 16.56 -1.21 -3.70
C LEU A 84 15.90 -2.59 -3.58
N SER A 85 14.65 -2.67 -3.13
CA SER A 85 13.93 -3.92 -2.98
C SER A 85 13.16 -4.31 -4.24
N ASP A 86 12.86 -5.60 -4.38
CA ASP A 86 11.98 -6.12 -5.44
C ASP A 86 10.48 -5.95 -5.11
N VAL A 87 10.14 -5.19 -4.07
CA VAL A 87 8.74 -4.99 -3.65
C VAL A 87 8.03 -4.04 -4.61
N ILE A 88 6.92 -4.51 -5.17
CA ILE A 88 6.11 -3.71 -6.09
C ILE A 88 5.32 -2.67 -5.29
N LEU A 89 5.41 -1.40 -5.67
CA LEU A 89 4.57 -0.33 -5.15
C LEU A 89 3.51 0.09 -6.18
N THR A 90 2.25 0.10 -5.76
CA THR A 90 1.14 0.67 -6.52
C THR A 90 0.48 1.75 -5.70
N VAL A 91 0.16 2.88 -6.32
CA VAL A 91 -0.53 3.97 -5.66
C VAL A 91 -1.82 4.31 -6.39
N LYS A 92 -2.78 4.86 -5.66
CA LYS A 92 -3.97 5.44 -6.28
C LYS A 92 -3.56 6.60 -7.17
N ARG A 93 -3.67 6.42 -8.49
CA ARG A 93 -3.53 7.53 -9.43
C ARG A 93 -4.64 8.55 -9.18
N VAL A 94 -4.25 9.77 -8.82
CA VAL A 94 -5.14 10.92 -8.87
C VAL A 94 -5.19 11.39 -10.31
N TRP A 95 -6.31 11.15 -10.99
CA TRP A 95 -6.56 11.73 -12.31
C TRP A 95 -6.98 13.19 -12.09
N SER A 96 -6.01 14.10 -11.97
CA SER A 96 -6.27 15.54 -12.02
C SER A 96 -6.56 15.91 -13.48
N ALA A 97 -7.81 15.73 -13.90
CA ALA A 97 -8.35 16.12 -15.21
C ALA A 97 -8.44 17.64 -15.42
N ASN A 98 -7.53 18.45 -14.88
CA ASN A 98 -7.55 19.91 -15.05
C ASN A 98 -6.21 20.60 -14.76
N ILE A 99 -5.08 19.96 -15.08
CA ILE A 99 -3.85 20.71 -15.31
C ILE A 99 -3.85 21.09 -16.79
N LEU A 100 -4.30 22.31 -17.08
CA LEU A 100 -4.03 22.97 -18.36
C LEU A 100 -2.51 22.91 -18.61
N PRO A 101 -2.05 22.53 -19.81
CA PRO A 101 -0.63 22.53 -20.13
C PRO A 101 -0.20 23.97 -20.42
N THR A 102 0.17 24.73 -19.40
CA THR A 102 0.86 26.02 -19.59
C THR A 102 2.04 26.18 -18.67
N THR A 103 3.01 25.26 -18.75
CA THR A 103 4.42 25.63 -18.57
C THR A 103 5.32 24.62 -19.27
N PRO A 104 6.07 25.02 -20.30
CA PRO A 104 7.16 24.21 -20.81
C PRO A 104 8.32 24.36 -19.82
N LEU A 105 8.51 23.38 -18.93
CA LEU A 105 9.80 23.24 -18.26
C LEU A 105 10.76 22.66 -19.29
N GLY A 106 11.53 23.57 -19.88
CA GLY A 106 12.63 23.27 -20.77
C GLY A 106 13.69 22.45 -20.06
N PHE A 107 14.31 21.58 -20.85
CA PHE A 107 15.66 21.08 -20.63
C PHE A 107 16.63 22.25 -20.39
N CYS A 108 17.40 22.17 -19.30
CA CYS A 108 18.81 22.54 -19.14
C CYS A 108 19.26 22.17 -17.73
#